data_AF-H8GQV7-F1
#
_entry.id   AF-H8GQV7-F1
#
_cell.length_a   1.000
_cell.length_b   1.000
_cell.length_c   1.000
_cell.angle_alpha   90.00
_cell.angle_beta   90.00
_cell.angle_gamma   90.00
#
_symmetry.space_group_name_H-M   'P 1'
#
loop_
_entity.id
_entity.type
_entity.pdbx_description
1 polymer ?
#
loop_
_entity_poly.entity_id
_entity_poly.type
_entity_poly.pdbx_seq_one_letter_code
_entity_poly.pdbx_strand_id
1 'polypeptide(L)'
;MYSARNSAKTIANDNPYCIQIATTSTAYREISSSVDLAGFRMKGNGPLNHAVLVVDDMGGQELYHWSYKSNFFEEGAYGNPPIFCNPRENFLDSLGEIEYKDESRVSFSYAGYKFKIPKEYSPTFNIPSFAGIQMLILSAAAPRFEPVLEPDFRKVPTVGLDVGFGYSPLIQSWRLRADKDHQVEGQALQNGLIVEKVRGKSDSTTVQYYVEEKDGSTQTLIRCFDSMGYQCTHMFFDGEFSYYFHHMPSDLSNWKDMHERAKTVFRSFIKEKKA
;
A
#
# COMPACT_ATOMS: atom_id res chain seq x y z
N MET A 1 10.42 -2.36 8.41
CA MET A 1 10.47 -2.01 9.85
C MET A 1 11.54 -2.81 10.58
N TYR A 2 11.48 -4.15 10.62
CA TYR A 2 12.48 -4.98 11.32
C TYR A 2 13.90 -4.85 10.73
N SER A 3 14.02 -4.80 9.40
CA SER A 3 15.31 -4.66 8.70
C SER A 3 16.01 -3.34 9.00
N ALA A 4 15.30 -2.20 8.90
CA ALA A 4 15.85 -0.88 9.18
C ALA A 4 16.31 -0.71 10.63
N ARG A 5 15.55 -1.24 11.60
CA ARG A 5 15.95 -1.26 13.02
C ARG A 5 17.26 -2.02 13.22
N ASN A 6 17.34 -3.24 12.69
CA ASN A 6 18.52 -4.09 12.86
C ASN A 6 19.74 -3.50 12.15
N SER A 7 19.57 -3.04 10.90
CA SER A 7 20.63 -2.39 10.15
C SER A 7 21.19 -1.17 10.89
N ALA A 8 20.33 -0.29 11.42
CA ALA A 8 20.77 0.86 12.20
C ALA A 8 21.55 0.46 13.46
N LYS A 9 21.07 -0.54 14.21
CA LYS A 9 21.78 -1.05 15.40
C LYS A 9 23.13 -1.68 15.05
N THR A 10 23.18 -2.44 13.95
CA THR A 10 24.41 -3.08 13.47
C THR A 10 25.46 -2.06 13.05
N ILE A 11 25.07 -0.99 12.35
CA ILE A 11 25.99 0.06 11.90
C ILE A 11 26.44 0.94 13.07
N ALA A 12 25.50 1.35 13.93
CA ALA A 12 25.83 2.19 15.07
C ALA A 12 26.82 1.52 16.02
N ASN A 13 26.77 0.18 16.18
CA ASN A 13 27.74 -0.59 16.95
C ASN A 13 28.06 0.05 18.32
N ASP A 14 27.01 0.28 19.10
CA ASP A 14 26.99 0.96 20.41
C ASP A 14 27.26 2.48 20.40
N ASN A 15 27.64 3.09 19.28
CA ASN A 15 27.74 4.53 19.17
C ASN A 15 26.35 5.21 19.24
N PRO A 16 26.26 6.45 19.78
CA PRO A 16 25.05 7.25 19.72
C PRO A 16 24.60 7.44 18.27
N TYR A 17 23.31 7.27 18.02
CA TYR A 17 22.78 7.45 16.67
C TYR A 17 21.39 8.07 16.70
N CYS A 18 20.93 8.60 15.58
CA CYS A 18 19.55 8.97 15.36
C CYS A 18 19.14 8.70 13.91
N ILE A 19 17.84 8.65 13.65
CA ILE A 19 17.32 8.48 12.29
C ILE A 19 16.41 9.65 11.98
N GLN A 20 16.63 10.25 10.81
CA GLN A 20 15.77 11.28 10.28
C GLN A 20 15.16 10.83 8.95
N ILE A 21 13.92 11.23 8.72
CA ILE A 21 13.18 10.94 7.49
C ILE A 21 12.77 12.23 6.81
N ALA A 22 12.70 12.19 5.49
CA ALA A 22 12.29 13.34 4.70
C ALA A 22 10.82 13.70 4.97
N THR A 23 10.53 14.99 5.15
CA THR A 23 9.17 15.53 5.29
C THR A 23 8.69 16.20 4.00
N THR A 24 9.62 16.82 3.26
CA THR A 24 9.39 17.45 1.94
C THR A 24 10.61 17.18 1.04
N SER A 25 10.72 17.84 -0.12
CA SER A 25 11.86 17.67 -1.03
C SER A 25 13.21 18.15 -0.46
N THR A 26 13.22 18.94 0.62
CA THR A 26 14.45 19.51 1.19
C THR A 26 14.54 19.48 2.71
N ALA A 27 13.48 19.05 3.40
CA ALA A 27 13.45 19.03 4.87
C ALA A 27 13.42 17.61 5.41
N TYR A 28 14.06 17.44 6.58
CA TYR A 28 14.05 16.20 7.36
C TYR A 28 13.43 16.46 8.73
N ARG A 29 13.01 15.38 9.38
CA ARG A 29 12.67 15.37 10.80
C ARG A 29 13.19 14.10 11.45
N GLU A 30 13.47 14.16 12.75
CA GLU A 30 13.68 12.96 13.55
C GLU A 30 12.45 12.03 13.46
N ILE A 31 12.72 10.72 13.44
CA ILE A 31 11.64 9.74 13.59
C ILE A 31 11.05 9.81 15.00
N SER A 32 9.73 9.77 15.10
CA SER A 32 9.03 9.87 16.38
C SER A 32 8.50 8.52 16.87
N SER A 33 8.55 7.49 16.03
CA SER A 33 8.11 6.14 16.35
C SER A 33 8.74 5.10 15.42
N SER A 34 8.68 3.82 15.78
CA SER A 34 9.12 2.73 14.91
C SER A 34 8.30 2.60 13.61
N VAL A 35 7.10 3.19 13.54
CA VAL A 35 6.31 3.28 12.30
C VAL A 35 7.01 4.12 11.23
N ASP A 36 7.80 5.12 11.64
CA ASP A 36 8.57 5.94 10.72
C ASP A 36 9.68 5.15 10.02
N LEU A 37 10.05 3.97 10.53
CA LEU A 37 10.95 3.00 9.87
C LEU A 37 10.22 2.07 8.89
N ALA A 38 8.94 2.32 8.61
CA ALA A 38 8.28 1.69 7.49
C ALA A 38 8.78 2.31 6.19
N GLY A 39 9.03 1.48 5.18
CA GLY A 39 9.66 1.90 3.92
C GLY A 39 8.98 3.11 3.25
N PHE A 40 7.68 3.33 3.44
CA PHE A 40 6.99 4.48 2.86
C PHE A 40 7.21 5.79 3.63
N ARG A 41 7.48 5.75 4.94
CA ARG A 41 7.83 6.93 5.76
C ARG A 41 9.29 7.33 5.57
N MET A 42 10.12 6.35 5.22
CA MET A 42 11.52 6.54 4.86
C MET A 42 11.71 7.01 3.41
N LYS A 43 10.62 7.23 2.65
CA LYS A 43 10.65 7.70 1.26
C LYS A 43 10.28 9.18 1.20
N GLY A 44 11.17 10.00 0.67
CA GLY A 44 10.90 11.40 0.34
C GLY A 44 10.34 11.58 -1.06
N ASN A 45 9.93 12.82 -1.38
CA ASN A 45 9.45 13.22 -2.70
C ASN A 45 10.62 13.33 -3.69
N GLY A 46 11.18 12.19 -4.11
CA GLY A 46 12.26 12.10 -5.11
C GLY A 46 13.24 10.96 -4.84
N PRO A 47 14.15 10.66 -5.79
CA PRO A 47 15.13 9.58 -5.66
C PRO A 47 16.26 9.88 -4.66
N LEU A 48 16.27 11.07 -4.05
CA LEU A 48 17.41 11.63 -3.32
C LEU A 48 17.19 11.71 -1.81
N ASN A 49 15.94 11.53 -1.36
CA ASN A 49 15.56 11.76 0.02
C ASN A 49 15.07 10.44 0.61
N HIS A 50 15.98 9.71 1.26
CA HIS A 50 15.66 8.49 2.00
C HIS A 50 15.83 8.73 3.50
N ALA A 51 15.45 7.77 4.33
CA ALA A 51 15.84 7.83 5.73
C ALA A 51 17.36 7.93 5.82
N VAL A 52 17.83 8.83 6.67
CA VAL A 52 19.24 9.02 6.96
C VAL A 52 19.47 8.58 8.40
N LEU A 53 20.40 7.65 8.56
CA LEU A 53 20.97 7.28 9.84
C LEU A 53 22.18 8.18 10.07
N VAL A 54 22.19 8.85 11.22
CA VAL A 54 23.29 9.69 11.70
C VAL A 54 23.93 8.94 12.86
N VAL A 55 25.22 8.63 12.75
CA VAL A 55 26.00 7.98 13.82
C VAL A 55 27.04 8.98 14.31
N ASP A 56 27.12 9.18 15.62
CA ASP A 56 28.12 10.04 16.25
C ASP A 56 29.33 9.17 16.61
N ASP A 57 30.46 9.41 15.93
CA ASP A 57 31.73 8.77 16.24
C ASP A 57 32.71 9.80 16.83
N MET A 58 33.73 9.36 17.57
CA MET A 58 34.66 10.20 18.34
C MET A 58 35.41 11.27 17.52
N GLY A 59 35.28 11.26 16.18
CA GLY A 59 35.85 12.25 15.25
C GLY A 59 34.82 13.07 14.45
N GLY A 60 33.50 12.84 14.61
CA GLY A 60 32.45 13.55 13.87
C GLY A 60 31.21 12.70 13.60
N GLN A 61 30.30 13.24 12.78
CA GLN A 61 29.04 12.57 12.42
C GLN A 61 29.19 11.85 11.08
N GLU A 62 28.90 10.55 11.07
CA GLU A 62 28.80 9.74 9.87
C GLU A 62 27.35 9.63 9.41
N LEU A 63 27.14 9.66 8.10
CA LEU A 63 25.82 9.61 7.49
C LEU A 63 25.67 8.36 6.65
N TYR A 64 24.52 7.71 6.80
CA TYR A 64 24.13 6.52 6.04
C TYR A 64 22.72 6.74 5.48
N HIS A 65 22.43 6.21 4.30
CA HIS A 65 21.10 6.32 3.68
C HIS A 65 20.44 4.95 3.56
N TRP A 66 19.12 4.92 3.70
CA TRP A 66 18.36 3.69 3.54
C TRP A 66 18.26 3.27 2.07
N SER A 67 18.78 2.09 1.75
CA SER A 67 18.69 1.47 0.43
C SER A 67 17.59 0.42 0.40
N TYR A 68 16.55 0.65 -0.40
CA TYR A 68 15.46 -0.31 -0.61
C TYR A 68 15.92 -1.57 -1.34
N LYS A 69 17.00 -1.47 -2.13
CA LYS A 69 17.53 -2.58 -2.91
C LYS A 69 18.27 -3.58 -2.03
N SER A 70 19.13 -3.09 -1.13
CA SER A 70 19.87 -3.95 -0.19
C SER A 70 19.12 -4.20 1.11
N ASN A 71 18.05 -3.44 1.37
CA ASN A 71 17.29 -3.47 2.62
C ASN A 71 18.21 -3.19 3.83
N PHE A 72 19.15 -2.25 3.65
CA PHE A 72 20.20 -1.90 4.58
C PHE A 72 20.52 -0.40 4.50
N PHE A 73 21.07 0.18 5.57
CA PHE A 73 21.64 1.53 5.57
C PHE A 73 23.05 1.46 4.95
N GLU A 74 23.23 2.13 3.82
CA GLU A 74 24.50 2.17 3.09
C GLU A 74 25.26 3.45 3.44
N GLU A 75 26.59 3.37 3.44
CA GLU A 75 27.48 4.49 3.75
C GLU A 75 27.24 5.68 2.81
N GLY A 76 27.30 6.88 3.39
CA GLY A 76 27.03 8.13 2.72
C GLY A 76 25.56 8.52 2.73
N ALA A 77 25.30 9.80 2.56
CA ALA A 77 23.97 10.34 2.30
C ALA A 77 24.02 11.30 1.11
N TYR A 78 22.98 11.27 0.27
CA TYR A 78 22.94 12.11 -0.91
C TYR A 78 22.92 13.59 -0.55
N GLY A 79 23.87 14.37 -1.07
CA GLY A 79 23.88 15.82 -0.96
C GLY A 79 24.18 16.38 0.45
N ASN A 80 24.73 15.57 1.36
CA ASN A 80 25.04 15.96 2.75
C ASN A 80 23.86 16.69 3.43
N PRO A 81 22.75 15.98 3.69
CA PRO A 81 21.55 16.60 4.22
C PRO A 81 21.82 17.21 5.60
N PRO A 82 21.19 18.34 5.95
CA PRO A 82 21.29 18.88 7.30
C PRO A 82 20.76 17.89 8.32
N ILE A 83 21.34 17.90 9.53
CA ILE A 83 20.98 16.98 10.61
C ILE A 83 19.94 17.65 11.52
N PHE A 84 18.78 17.02 11.62
CA PHE A 84 17.61 17.50 12.38
C PHE A 84 17.21 16.54 13.51
N CYS A 85 18.01 15.52 13.78
CA CYS A 85 17.86 14.61 14.91
C CYS A 85 19.08 14.70 15.82
N ASN A 86 18.93 14.25 17.07
CA ASN A 86 20.04 14.27 18.02
C ASN A 86 20.51 12.84 18.30
N PRO A 87 21.74 12.46 17.90
CA PRO A 87 22.29 11.16 18.20
C PRO A 87 22.26 10.89 19.71
N ARG A 88 21.81 9.69 20.10
CA ARG A 88 21.80 9.26 21.50
C ARG A 88 21.98 7.75 21.59
N GLU A 89 22.51 7.30 22.73
CA GLU A 89 22.59 5.88 23.04
C GLU A 89 21.19 5.26 23.00
N ASN A 90 21.10 4.04 22.44
CA ASN A 90 19.86 3.27 22.40
C ASN A 90 18.66 4.05 21.81
N PHE A 91 18.90 4.92 20.82
CA PHE A 91 17.89 5.82 20.24
C PHE A 91 16.57 5.10 19.89
N LEU A 92 16.62 3.97 19.20
CA LEU A 92 15.39 3.25 18.84
C LEU A 92 14.65 2.63 20.01
N ASP A 93 15.32 2.39 21.13
CA ASP A 93 14.71 1.84 22.33
C ASP A 93 14.08 2.94 23.20
N SER A 94 14.55 4.19 23.04
CA SER A 94 13.95 5.38 23.66
C SER A 94 12.72 5.92 22.92
N LEU A 95 12.49 5.53 21.67
CA LEU A 95 11.27 5.83 20.93
C LEU A 95 10.20 4.91 21.49
N GLY A 96 9.40 5.42 22.43
CA GLY A 96 8.38 4.69 23.19
C GLY A 96 7.78 3.53 22.40
N GLU A 97 7.89 2.33 22.97
CA GLU A 97 7.48 1.12 22.30
C GLU A 97 6.03 1.26 21.82
N ILE A 98 5.80 0.98 20.53
CA ILE A 98 4.51 0.41 20.18
C ILE A 98 4.45 -0.86 21.02
N GLU A 99 3.57 -0.90 22.03
CA GLU A 99 3.36 -2.12 22.82
C GLU A 99 3.00 -3.27 21.87
N TYR A 100 4.01 -4.06 21.51
CA TYR A 100 3.83 -5.40 20.95
C TYR A 100 3.48 -6.34 22.11
N LYS A 101 2.41 -6.04 22.86
CA LYS A 101 1.88 -6.96 23.88
C LYS A 101 1.23 -8.21 23.27
N ASP A 102 1.07 -8.23 21.95
CA ASP A 102 0.40 -9.29 21.19
C ASP A 102 1.24 -9.61 19.95
N GLU A 103 2.15 -10.59 20.07
CA GLU A 103 3.04 -11.01 18.98
C GLU A 103 2.28 -11.49 17.73
N SER A 104 0.98 -11.74 17.82
CA SER A 104 0.16 -12.18 16.68
C SER A 104 -0.40 -11.01 15.84
N ARG A 105 -0.31 -9.76 16.31
CA ARG A 105 -0.97 -8.61 15.68
C ARG A 105 -0.05 -7.39 15.53
N VAL A 106 -0.35 -6.56 14.55
CA VAL A 106 0.27 -5.25 14.31
C VAL A 106 -0.75 -4.17 14.65
N SER A 107 -0.39 -3.26 15.54
CA SER A 107 -1.22 -2.12 15.93
C SER A 107 -0.61 -0.83 15.40
N PHE A 108 -1.41 0.02 14.76
CA PHE A 108 -0.95 1.33 14.28
C PHE A 108 -2.13 2.30 14.14
N SER A 109 -1.83 3.60 14.01
CA SER A 109 -2.84 4.61 13.70
C SER A 109 -2.58 5.21 12.33
N TYR A 110 -3.63 5.40 11.53
CA TYR A 110 -3.53 5.98 10.19
C TYR A 110 -4.83 6.65 9.77
N ALA A 111 -4.75 7.84 9.15
CA ALA A 111 -5.90 8.61 8.65
C ALA A 111 -7.07 8.77 9.66
N GLY A 112 -6.76 8.95 10.94
CA GLY A 112 -7.77 9.08 12.00
C GLY A 112 -8.30 7.75 12.56
N TYR A 113 -7.87 6.60 12.02
CA TYR A 113 -8.25 5.28 12.50
C TYR A 113 -7.13 4.65 13.33
N LYS A 114 -7.50 3.85 14.34
CA LYS A 114 -6.60 2.90 14.99
C LYS A 114 -6.89 1.50 14.49
N PHE A 115 -5.86 0.80 14.06
CA PHE A 115 -5.90 -0.55 13.53
C PHE A 115 -5.26 -1.53 14.49
N LYS A 116 -5.79 -2.76 14.51
CA LYS A 116 -5.15 -3.94 15.09
C LYS A 116 -5.35 -5.11 14.13
N ILE A 117 -4.34 -5.39 13.31
CA ILE A 117 -4.38 -6.35 12.19
C ILE A 117 -3.57 -7.60 12.53
N PRO A 118 -4.06 -8.83 12.32
CA PRO A 118 -3.25 -10.04 12.44
C PRO A 118 -2.02 -10.02 11.52
N LYS A 119 -0.86 -10.47 12.02
CA LYS A 119 0.39 -10.49 11.23
C LYS A 119 0.30 -11.39 9.99
N GLU A 120 -0.56 -12.40 10.02
CA GLU A 120 -0.84 -13.28 8.88
C GLU A 120 -1.38 -12.55 7.64
N TYR A 121 -2.02 -11.40 7.82
CA TYR A 121 -2.42 -10.52 6.71
C TYR A 121 -1.28 -9.66 6.18
N SER A 122 -0.08 -9.75 6.77
CA SER A 122 1.14 -9.04 6.38
C SER A 122 0.88 -7.57 5.98
N PRO A 123 0.28 -6.75 6.88
CA PRO A 123 -0.16 -5.42 6.51
C PRO A 123 1.01 -4.54 6.10
N THR A 124 0.93 -3.98 4.89
CA THR A 124 1.91 -3.03 4.37
C THR A 124 1.20 -1.80 3.81
N PHE A 125 1.92 -0.69 3.66
CA PHE A 125 1.40 0.45 2.92
C PHE A 125 2.16 0.60 1.63
N ASN A 126 1.43 0.88 0.56
CA ASN A 126 2.00 1.20 -0.73
C ASN A 126 1.44 2.54 -1.23
N ILE A 127 2.24 3.25 -2.01
CA ILE A 127 1.80 4.37 -2.81
C ILE A 127 1.85 3.88 -4.25
N PRO A 128 0.73 3.47 -4.87
CA PRO A 128 0.66 3.32 -6.32
C PRO A 128 1.22 4.59 -6.96
N SER A 129 2.32 4.42 -7.70
CA SER A 129 3.11 5.49 -8.33
C SER A 129 2.30 6.39 -9.27
N PHE A 130 1.10 5.95 -9.66
CA PHE A 130 0.22 6.60 -10.62
C PHE A 130 -1.00 7.30 -9.98
N ALA A 131 -1.29 7.10 -8.70
CA ALA A 131 -2.54 7.59 -8.08
C ALA A 131 -2.35 8.60 -6.96
N GLY A 132 -1.15 8.69 -6.36
CA GLY A 132 -0.88 9.53 -5.20
C GLY A 132 -1.66 9.14 -3.93
N ILE A 133 -2.50 8.11 -3.99
CA ILE A 133 -3.31 7.62 -2.87
C ILE A 133 -2.52 6.57 -2.13
N GLN A 134 -2.35 6.75 -0.82
CA GLN A 134 -1.79 5.73 0.05
C GLN A 134 -2.83 4.62 0.25
N MET A 135 -2.43 3.38 -0.03
CA MET A 135 -3.27 2.20 0.16
C MET A 135 -2.65 1.30 1.23
N LEU A 136 -3.48 0.82 2.15
CA LEU A 136 -3.13 -0.29 3.03
C LEU A 136 -3.32 -1.59 2.26
N ILE A 137 -2.26 -2.35 2.07
CA ILE A 137 -2.27 -3.66 1.42
C ILE A 137 -2.31 -4.74 2.48
N LEU A 138 -3.23 -5.68 2.30
CA LEU A 138 -3.35 -6.89 3.08
C LEU A 138 -3.12 -8.11 2.17
N SER A 139 -2.28 -9.04 2.59
CA SER A 139 -2.08 -10.32 1.92
C SER A 139 -3.31 -11.22 2.13
N ALA A 140 -4.33 -11.00 1.29
CA ALA A 140 -5.60 -11.71 1.33
C ALA A 140 -6.10 -11.99 -0.09
N ALA A 141 -6.63 -13.20 -0.32
CA ALA A 141 -7.08 -13.62 -1.64
C ALA A 141 -8.61 -13.63 -1.76
N ALA A 142 -9.14 -13.03 -2.82
CA ALA A 142 -10.53 -13.21 -3.22
C ALA A 142 -10.80 -14.71 -3.57
N PRO A 143 -12.05 -15.19 -3.42
CA PRO A 143 -13.25 -14.44 -3.02
C PRO A 143 -13.45 -14.36 -1.50
N ARG A 144 -12.63 -15.05 -0.69
CA ARG A 144 -12.86 -15.18 0.77
C ARG A 144 -12.12 -14.15 1.62
N PHE A 145 -11.04 -13.57 1.11
CA PHE A 145 -10.15 -12.63 1.81
C PHE A 145 -9.55 -13.21 3.11
N GLU A 146 -9.27 -14.52 3.08
CA GLU A 146 -8.45 -15.22 4.08
C GLU A 146 -6.98 -14.80 3.92
N PRO A 147 -6.19 -14.76 5.00
CA PRO A 147 -4.79 -14.38 4.95
C PRO A 147 -3.97 -15.39 4.14
N VAL A 148 -2.94 -14.91 3.46
CA VAL A 148 -2.01 -15.75 2.69
C VAL A 148 -0.60 -15.51 3.18
N LEU A 149 -0.04 -16.50 3.84
CA LEU A 149 1.27 -16.44 4.51
C LEU A 149 2.45 -16.53 3.53
N GLU A 150 2.26 -17.21 2.40
CA GLU A 150 3.29 -17.40 1.39
C GLU A 150 2.66 -17.25 -0.01
N PRO A 151 2.55 -16.03 -0.54
CA PRO A 151 2.01 -15.83 -1.88
C PRO A 151 2.96 -16.43 -2.91
N ASP A 152 2.67 -17.65 -3.40
CA ASP A 152 3.30 -18.18 -4.61
C ASP A 152 2.62 -17.54 -5.82
N PHE A 153 3.13 -16.37 -6.23
CA PHE A 153 2.63 -15.61 -7.39
C PHE A 153 2.67 -16.40 -8.72
N ARG A 154 3.29 -17.59 -8.73
CA ARG A 154 3.27 -18.52 -9.87
C ARG A 154 2.07 -19.47 -9.87
N LYS A 155 1.34 -19.59 -8.76
CA LYS A 155 0.22 -20.54 -8.56
C LYS A 155 -1.09 -19.90 -8.15
N VAL A 156 -1.05 -18.70 -7.58
CA VAL A 156 -2.23 -18.00 -7.04
C VAL A 156 -2.36 -16.65 -7.74
N PRO A 157 -3.59 -16.14 -7.94
CA PRO A 157 -3.81 -14.75 -8.27
C PRO A 157 -2.97 -13.76 -7.49
N THR A 158 -2.73 -12.57 -8.05
CA THR A 158 -2.11 -11.47 -7.30
C THR A 158 -2.82 -11.37 -5.94
N VAL A 159 -2.08 -11.73 -4.89
CA VAL A 159 -2.64 -11.91 -3.56
C VAL A 159 -2.58 -10.57 -2.85
N GLY A 160 -3.67 -9.81 -2.89
CA GLY A 160 -3.74 -8.49 -2.28
C GLY A 160 -5.16 -7.97 -2.19
N LEU A 161 -5.52 -7.51 -1.00
CA LEU A 161 -6.62 -6.58 -0.77
C LEU A 161 -6.00 -5.22 -0.45
N ASP A 162 -6.07 -4.31 -1.41
CA ASP A 162 -5.57 -2.95 -1.30
C ASP A 162 -6.73 -2.04 -0.90
N VAL A 163 -6.55 -1.27 0.17
CA VAL A 163 -7.58 -0.40 0.73
C VAL A 163 -7.07 1.04 0.79
N GLY A 164 -7.65 1.89 -0.06
CA GLY A 164 -7.45 3.34 -0.06
C GLY A 164 -8.44 4.03 0.89
N PHE A 165 -7.98 5.10 1.53
CA PHE A 165 -8.79 5.93 2.42
C PHE A 165 -9.45 7.04 1.62
N GLY A 166 -10.79 7.01 1.54
CA GLY A 166 -11.58 7.87 0.68
C GLY A 166 -11.73 7.32 -0.74
N TYR A 167 -12.26 8.17 -1.61
CA TYR A 167 -12.52 7.84 -3.01
C TYR A 167 -11.22 7.80 -3.83
N SER A 168 -11.05 6.74 -4.60
CA SER A 168 -9.95 6.60 -5.56
C SER A 168 -10.40 6.97 -6.97
N PRO A 169 -9.82 8.02 -7.59
CA PRO A 169 -10.16 8.41 -8.95
C PRO A 169 -9.73 7.34 -9.97
N LEU A 170 -8.95 6.34 -9.56
CA LEU A 170 -8.61 5.18 -10.37
C LEU A 170 -9.84 4.42 -10.85
N ILE A 171 -10.89 4.31 -10.03
CA ILE A 171 -12.12 3.61 -10.42
C ILE A 171 -12.71 4.27 -11.68
N GLN A 172 -12.66 5.59 -11.75
CA GLN A 172 -13.12 6.33 -12.92
C GLN A 172 -12.11 6.29 -14.07
N SER A 173 -10.83 6.52 -13.80
CA SER A 173 -9.82 6.65 -14.86
C SER A 173 -9.43 5.32 -15.52
N TRP A 174 -9.67 4.20 -14.85
CA TRP A 174 -9.38 2.87 -15.37
C TRP A 174 -10.51 2.25 -16.19
N ARG A 175 -11.71 2.84 -16.13
CA ARG A 175 -12.79 2.49 -17.06
C ARG A 175 -12.42 3.02 -18.44
N LEU A 176 -12.27 2.10 -19.38
CA LEU A 176 -11.95 2.48 -20.75
C LEU A 176 -13.22 2.98 -21.43
N ARG A 177 -13.09 4.08 -22.17
CA ARG A 177 -14.18 4.71 -22.92
C ARG A 177 -13.81 4.75 -24.39
N ALA A 178 -14.80 4.92 -25.26
CA ALA A 178 -14.53 5.08 -26.68
C ALA A 178 -13.67 6.32 -26.90
N ASP A 179 -12.50 6.11 -27.50
CA ASP A 179 -11.52 7.17 -27.81
C ASP A 179 -10.70 6.77 -29.05
N LYS A 180 -9.58 7.46 -29.29
CA LYS A 180 -8.69 7.18 -30.44
C LYS A 180 -7.93 5.85 -30.32
N ASP A 181 -7.88 5.27 -29.13
CA ASP A 181 -7.09 4.10 -28.76
C ASP A 181 -7.99 2.88 -28.42
N HIS A 182 -9.28 3.11 -28.14
CA HIS A 182 -10.23 2.11 -27.68
C HIS A 182 -11.56 2.19 -28.42
N GLN A 183 -12.06 1.03 -28.87
CA GLN A 183 -13.43 0.85 -29.32
C GLN A 183 -14.22 0.12 -28.25
N VAL A 184 -15.41 0.64 -27.92
CA VAL A 184 -16.33 0.05 -26.94
C VAL A 184 -17.52 -0.55 -27.70
N GLU A 185 -17.75 -1.83 -27.50
CA GLU A 185 -18.75 -2.64 -28.20
C GLU A 185 -19.72 -3.28 -27.20
N GLY A 186 -21.02 -3.15 -27.51
CA GLY A 186 -22.09 -3.79 -26.76
C GLY A 186 -22.29 -3.20 -25.37
N GLN A 187 -23.55 -3.06 -24.99
CA GLN A 187 -23.92 -2.71 -23.62
C GLN A 187 -25.02 -3.68 -23.19
N ALA A 188 -24.71 -4.52 -22.20
CA ALA A 188 -25.67 -5.45 -21.63
C ALA A 188 -25.70 -5.29 -20.10
N LEU A 189 -26.75 -5.80 -19.47
CA LEU A 189 -26.83 -5.90 -18.02
C LEU A 189 -26.60 -7.37 -17.62
N GLN A 190 -25.59 -7.63 -16.80
CA GLN A 190 -25.27 -8.96 -16.29
C GLN A 190 -25.04 -8.88 -14.79
N ASN A 191 -25.80 -9.64 -13.99
CA ASN A 191 -25.68 -9.67 -12.53
C ASN A 191 -25.74 -8.28 -11.86
N GLY A 192 -26.51 -7.35 -12.45
CA GLY A 192 -26.62 -5.97 -11.98
C GLY A 192 -25.43 -5.06 -12.33
N LEU A 193 -24.54 -5.50 -13.23
CA LEU A 193 -23.42 -4.71 -13.77
C LEU A 193 -23.69 -4.39 -15.24
N ILE A 194 -23.36 -3.17 -15.64
CA ILE A 194 -23.26 -2.81 -17.06
C ILE A 194 -22.01 -3.48 -17.62
N VAL A 195 -22.13 -4.18 -18.75
CA VAL A 195 -21.05 -4.93 -19.39
C VAL A 195 -20.76 -4.32 -20.75
N GLU A 196 -19.48 -4.02 -20.97
CA GLU A 196 -18.96 -3.52 -22.23
C GLU A 196 -17.73 -4.31 -22.65
N LYS A 197 -17.63 -4.63 -23.95
CA LYS A 197 -16.42 -5.20 -24.54
C LYS A 197 -15.56 -4.07 -25.08
N VAL A 198 -14.28 -4.04 -24.74
CA VAL A 198 -13.34 -3.00 -25.14
C VAL A 198 -12.22 -3.61 -25.98
N ARG A 199 -12.06 -3.14 -27.22
CA ARG A 199 -10.94 -3.50 -28.10
C ARG A 199 -9.93 -2.36 -28.11
N GLY A 200 -8.69 -2.66 -27.72
CA GLY A 200 -7.57 -1.73 -27.82
C GLY A 200 -6.84 -1.84 -29.16
N LYS A 201 -5.91 -0.91 -29.42
CA LYS A 201 -5.08 -0.85 -30.65
C LYS A 201 -4.27 -2.10 -30.98
N SER A 202 -3.91 -2.92 -29.99
CA SER A 202 -3.08 -4.11 -30.17
C SER A 202 -3.90 -5.41 -30.27
N ASP A 203 -5.15 -5.33 -30.74
CA ASP A 203 -6.17 -6.39 -30.72
C ASP A 203 -6.44 -6.98 -29.31
N SER A 204 -5.91 -6.34 -28.26
CA SER A 204 -6.17 -6.74 -26.89
C SER A 204 -7.63 -6.46 -26.56
N THR A 205 -8.33 -7.50 -26.15
CA THR A 205 -9.74 -7.42 -25.83
C THR A 205 -9.92 -7.56 -24.32
N THR A 206 -10.59 -6.59 -23.72
CA THR A 206 -10.96 -6.58 -22.29
C THR A 206 -12.47 -6.51 -22.20
N VAL A 207 -13.06 -7.21 -21.23
CA VAL A 207 -14.45 -7.01 -20.84
C VAL A 207 -14.45 -6.21 -19.54
N GLN A 208 -15.19 -5.10 -19.51
CA GLN A 208 -15.38 -4.31 -18.31
C GLN A 208 -16.83 -4.40 -17.82
N TYR A 209 -16.97 -4.58 -16.51
CA TYR A 209 -18.23 -4.63 -15.79
C TYR A 209 -18.24 -3.49 -14.78
N TYR A 210 -19.30 -2.70 -14.71
CA TYR A 210 -19.32 -1.57 -13.79
C TYR A 210 -20.72 -1.19 -13.31
N VAL A 211 -20.74 -0.47 -12.19
CA VAL A 211 -21.91 0.26 -11.69
C VAL A 211 -21.66 1.74 -11.90
N GLU A 212 -22.59 2.41 -12.59
CA GLU A 212 -22.58 3.86 -12.78
C GLU A 212 -23.70 4.49 -11.95
N GLU A 213 -23.37 5.54 -11.21
CA GLU A 213 -24.31 6.35 -10.45
C GLU A 213 -25.05 7.34 -11.37
N LYS A 214 -26.10 7.97 -10.84
CA LYS A 214 -26.91 8.94 -11.61
C LYS A 214 -26.12 10.13 -12.15
N ASP A 215 -25.02 10.49 -11.49
CA ASP A 215 -24.13 11.58 -11.91
C ASP A 215 -23.05 11.14 -12.91
N GLY A 216 -23.07 9.88 -13.35
CA GLY A 216 -22.09 9.31 -14.28
C GLY A 216 -20.78 8.85 -13.63
N SER A 217 -20.69 8.92 -12.29
CA SER A 217 -19.53 8.41 -11.56
C SER A 217 -19.55 6.87 -11.50
N THR A 218 -18.38 6.25 -11.61
CA THR A 218 -18.23 4.79 -11.52
C THR A 218 -18.00 4.40 -10.08
N GLN A 219 -18.93 3.64 -9.48
CA GLN A 219 -18.81 3.17 -8.10
C GLN A 219 -18.06 1.84 -7.98
N THR A 220 -18.26 0.97 -8.98
CA THR A 220 -17.64 -0.36 -9.07
C THR A 220 -17.12 -0.55 -10.48
N LEU A 221 -15.90 -1.06 -10.61
CA LEU A 221 -15.29 -1.41 -11.89
C LEU A 221 -14.60 -2.77 -11.76
N ILE A 222 -14.94 -3.69 -12.63
CA ILE A 222 -14.31 -5.00 -12.78
C ILE A 222 -13.81 -5.10 -14.22
N ARG A 223 -12.54 -5.43 -14.41
CA ARG A 223 -11.94 -5.61 -15.74
C ARG A 223 -11.36 -7.00 -15.85
N CYS A 224 -11.84 -7.78 -16.80
CA CYS A 224 -11.36 -9.12 -17.10
C CYS A 224 -10.79 -9.15 -18.52
N PHE A 225 -9.67 -9.85 -18.72
CA PHE A 225 -9.20 -10.12 -20.09
C PHE A 225 -10.06 -11.22 -20.73
N ASP A 226 -10.33 -11.11 -22.03
CA ASP A 226 -11.18 -12.07 -22.77
C ASP A 226 -10.48 -13.45 -22.93
N SER A 227 -9.15 -13.49 -22.78
CA SER A 227 -8.37 -14.73 -22.79
C SER A 227 -8.61 -15.54 -21.51
N MET A 228 -9.00 -16.82 -21.67
CA MET A 228 -9.21 -17.74 -20.56
C MET A 228 -7.98 -17.82 -19.65
N GLY A 229 -8.19 -17.72 -18.33
CA GLY A 229 -7.17 -17.96 -17.31
C GLY A 229 -6.52 -16.71 -16.69
N TYR A 230 -6.80 -15.50 -17.19
CA TYR A 230 -6.35 -14.27 -16.54
C TYR A 230 -7.33 -13.82 -15.45
N GLN A 231 -6.80 -13.17 -14.41
CA GLN A 231 -7.63 -12.59 -13.36
C GLN A 231 -8.38 -11.36 -13.84
N CYS A 232 -9.50 -11.12 -13.16
CA CYS A 232 -10.16 -9.84 -13.18
C CYS A 232 -9.51 -8.91 -12.15
N THR A 233 -9.33 -7.66 -12.51
CA THR A 233 -9.07 -6.57 -11.56
C THR A 233 -10.39 -6.00 -11.10
N HIS A 234 -10.59 -5.82 -9.80
CA HIS A 234 -11.84 -5.38 -9.21
C HIS A 234 -11.60 -4.20 -8.28
N MET A 235 -12.32 -3.11 -8.52
CA MET A 235 -12.31 -1.91 -7.71
C MET A 235 -13.71 -1.50 -7.30
N PHE A 236 -13.90 -1.04 -6.07
CA PHE A 236 -15.15 -0.42 -5.66
C PHE A 236 -14.96 0.58 -4.52
N PHE A 237 -15.92 1.48 -4.33
CA PHE A 237 -15.94 2.46 -3.24
C PHE A 237 -17.19 2.26 -2.37
N ASP A 238 -17.00 2.14 -1.05
CA ASP A 238 -18.11 1.92 -0.10
C ASP A 238 -18.65 3.19 0.57
N GLY A 239 -18.20 4.38 0.13
CA GLY A 239 -18.51 5.67 0.75
C GLY A 239 -17.43 6.19 1.69
N GLU A 240 -16.52 5.32 2.14
CA GLU A 240 -15.45 5.66 3.09
C GLU A 240 -14.08 5.15 2.62
N PHE A 241 -14.04 3.96 2.04
CA PHE A 241 -12.83 3.30 1.57
C PHE A 241 -12.99 2.83 0.12
N SER A 242 -11.90 2.94 -0.63
CA SER A 242 -11.78 2.30 -1.94
C SER A 242 -11.06 0.98 -1.79
N TYR A 243 -11.58 -0.08 -2.38
CA TYR A 243 -11.01 -1.42 -2.35
C TYR A 243 -10.52 -1.78 -3.74
N TYR A 244 -9.39 -2.46 -3.79
CA TYR A 244 -8.77 -2.98 -5.01
C TYR A 244 -8.25 -4.39 -4.75
N PHE A 245 -8.61 -5.34 -5.61
CA PHE A 245 -8.14 -6.72 -5.52
C PHE A 245 -8.28 -7.43 -6.87
N HIS A 246 -7.69 -8.62 -6.97
CA HIS A 246 -7.85 -9.51 -8.10
C HIS A 246 -8.68 -10.73 -7.74
N HIS A 247 -9.46 -11.25 -8.69
CA HIS A 247 -10.21 -12.51 -8.53
C HIS A 247 -10.29 -13.27 -9.85
N MET A 248 -10.73 -14.53 -9.81
CA MET A 248 -10.92 -15.31 -11.03
C MET A 248 -12.23 -14.90 -11.73
N PRO A 249 -12.31 -14.97 -13.08
CA PRO A 249 -13.55 -14.68 -13.80
C PRO A 249 -14.74 -15.54 -13.35
N SER A 250 -14.49 -16.77 -12.88
CA SER A 250 -15.51 -17.66 -12.32
C SER A 250 -16.22 -17.10 -11.08
N ASP A 251 -15.59 -16.18 -10.34
CA ASP A 251 -16.16 -15.58 -9.13
C ASP A 251 -17.05 -14.36 -9.43
N LEU A 252 -17.12 -13.92 -10.69
CA LEU A 252 -17.79 -12.68 -11.10
C LEU A 252 -19.28 -12.66 -10.73
N SER A 253 -19.97 -13.79 -10.76
CA SER A 253 -21.39 -13.85 -10.36
C SER A 253 -21.62 -13.48 -8.90
N ASN A 254 -20.59 -13.61 -8.06
CA ASN A 254 -20.61 -13.37 -6.62
C ASN A 254 -19.93 -12.05 -6.23
N TRP A 255 -19.85 -11.08 -7.17
CA TRP A 255 -19.13 -9.83 -6.96
C TRP A 255 -19.61 -9.02 -5.74
N LYS A 256 -20.93 -9.02 -5.47
CA LYS A 256 -21.51 -8.35 -4.29
C LYS A 256 -21.07 -9.02 -2.99
N ASP A 257 -21.03 -10.34 -2.96
CA ASP A 257 -20.56 -11.08 -1.78
C ASP A 257 -19.07 -10.81 -1.53
N MET A 258 -18.27 -10.67 -2.60
CA MET A 258 -16.87 -10.25 -2.47
C MET A 258 -16.75 -8.84 -1.89
N HIS A 259 -17.61 -7.89 -2.28
CA HIS A 259 -17.64 -6.56 -1.65
C HIS A 259 -17.89 -6.65 -0.14
N GLU A 260 -18.95 -7.37 0.27
CA GLU A 260 -19.31 -7.49 1.68
C GLU A 260 -18.22 -8.16 2.50
N ARG A 261 -17.58 -9.21 1.96
CA ARG A 261 -16.47 -9.90 2.62
C ARG A 261 -15.24 -9.01 2.75
N ALA A 262 -14.83 -8.32 1.70
CA ALA A 262 -13.70 -7.39 1.74
C ALA A 262 -13.92 -6.29 2.79
N LYS A 263 -15.12 -5.67 2.79
CA LYS A 263 -15.51 -4.66 3.78
C LYS A 263 -15.48 -5.23 5.20
N THR A 264 -16.08 -6.40 5.40
CA THR A 264 -16.18 -7.03 6.73
C THR A 264 -14.80 -7.36 7.29
N VAL A 265 -13.93 -7.99 6.47
CA VAL A 265 -12.56 -8.31 6.87
C VAL A 265 -11.79 -7.05 7.24
N PHE A 266 -11.74 -6.04 6.36
CA PHE A 266 -10.99 -4.82 6.62
C PHE A 266 -11.53 -4.06 7.84
N ARG A 267 -12.85 -3.88 7.94
CA ARG A 267 -13.47 -3.15 9.06
C ARG A 267 -13.30 -3.88 10.40
N SER A 268 -13.18 -5.22 10.40
CA SER A 268 -12.90 -5.97 11.63
C SER A 268 -11.57 -5.58 12.30
N PHE A 269 -10.64 -5.02 11.53
CA PHE A 269 -9.35 -4.57 12.01
C PHE A 269 -9.34 -3.15 12.59
N ILE A 270 -10.37 -2.36 12.32
CA ILE A 270 -10.53 -1.01 12.89
C ILE A 270 -10.98 -1.15 14.35
N LYS A 271 -10.26 -0.50 15.27
CA LYS A 271 -10.58 -0.50 16.71
C LYS A 271 -11.14 0.82 17.18
N GLU A 272 -10.69 1.92 16.60
CA GLU A 272 -11.20 3.24 16.90
C GLU A 272 -11.20 4.09 15.61
N LYS A 273 -12.15 5.03 15.54
CA LYS A 273 -12.17 6.12 14.56
C LYS A 273 -12.26 7.42 15.34
N LYS A 274 -11.28 8.31 15.19
CA LYS A 274 -11.39 9.67 15.73
C LYS A 274 -12.42 10.43 14.88
N ALA A 275 -13.42 10.97 15.56
CA ALA A 275 -14.44 11.83 14.98
C ALA A 275 -13.83 13.14 14.47
#